data_AF-A0A0C2EZN5-F1
#
_entry.id   AF-A0A0C2EZN5-F1
#
_cell.length_a   1.000
_cell.length_b   1.000
_cell.length_c   1.000
_cell.angle_alpha   90.00
_cell.angle_beta   90.00
_cell.angle_gamma   90.00
#
_symmetry.space_group_name_H-M   'P 1'
#
loop_
_entity.id
_entity.type
_entity.pdbx_description
1 polymer ?
#
loop_
_entity_poly.entity_id
_entity_poly.type
_entity_poly.pdbx_seq_one_letter_code
_entity_poly.pdbx_strand_id
1 'polypeptide(L)' 'MSETGKSKSTHDDHVPPHFHVQTPDGESLVLIEGLGVLGRGANPKSLKAALLWARANIAELWRVWNEQNRRT' A
#
# COMPACT_ATOMS: atom_id res chain seq x y z
N MET A 1 26.69 -21.60 12.77
CA MET A 1 25.98 -21.20 14.00
C MET A 1 25.51 -19.77 13.79
N SER A 2 24.24 -19.56 14.07
CA SER A 2 23.44 -18.41 13.67
C SER A 2 23.74 -17.20 14.54
N GLU A 3 23.79 -16.01 13.96
CA GLU A 3 23.40 -14.80 14.67
C GLU A 3 22.29 -14.10 13.87
N THR A 4 21.10 -14.20 14.46
CA THR A 4 19.83 -13.67 14.04
C THR A 4 19.92 -12.14 14.09
N GLY A 5 19.99 -11.51 12.92
CA GLY A 5 19.96 -10.06 12.77
C GLY A 5 18.59 -9.48 13.08
N LYS A 6 18.31 -9.30 14.38
CA LYS A 6 17.53 -8.22 14.99
C LYS A 6 16.24 -7.82 14.26
N SER A 7 15.13 -8.43 14.69
CA SER A 7 13.77 -7.90 14.54
C SER A 7 13.71 -6.46 15.07
N LYS A 8 13.65 -5.49 14.15
CA LYS A 8 13.37 -4.09 14.49
C LYS A 8 11.85 -3.92 14.58
N SER A 9 11.31 -4.24 15.75
CA SER A 9 10.02 -3.68 16.20
C SER A 9 10.31 -2.26 16.69
N THR A 10 9.92 -1.26 15.91
CA THR A 10 9.72 0.09 16.43
C THR A 10 8.25 0.24 16.71
N HIS A 11 7.94 0.81 17.87
CA HIS A 11 6.62 1.00 18.48
C HIS A 11 5.74 2.03 17.73
N ASP A 12 5.70 1.88 16.41
CA ASP A 12 5.09 2.76 15.44
C ASP A 12 4.67 1.88 14.24
N ASP A 13 3.75 0.94 14.47
CA ASP A 13 3.14 0.07 13.45
C ASP A 13 2.21 0.89 12.52
N HIS A 14 2.70 2.03 12.05
CA HIS A 14 2.08 2.71 10.93
C HIS A 14 2.37 1.88 9.69
N VAL A 15 1.34 1.14 9.26
CA VAL A 15 1.30 0.58 7.92
C VAL A 15 1.61 1.74 6.96
N PRO A 16 2.64 1.62 6.11
CA PRO A 16 3.04 2.72 5.23
C PRO A 16 1.83 3.16 4.38
N PRO A 17 1.80 4.44 3.94
CA PRO A 17 0.72 4.95 3.10
C PRO A 17 0.44 4.04 1.91
N HIS A 18 -0.77 3.47 1.88
CA HIS A 18 -1.16 2.49 0.88
C HIS A 18 -2.63 2.66 0.49
N PHE A 19 -3.00 2.12 -0.66
CA PHE A 19 -4.39 1.94 -1.05
C PHE A 19 -4.65 0.48 -1.41
N HIS A 20 -5.92 0.10 -1.33
CA HIS A 20 -6.35 -1.27 -1.56
C HIS A 20 -6.86 -1.40 -2.99
N VAL A 21 -6.48 -2.49 -3.65
CA VAL A 21 -7.07 -2.94 -4.91
C VAL A 21 -7.85 -4.21 -4.58
N GLN A 22 -9.17 -4.07 -4.46
CA GLN A 22 -10.06 -5.18 -4.15
C GLN A 22 -10.69 -5.74 -5.43
N THR A 23 -10.65 -7.06 -5.58
CA THR A 23 -11.26 -7.80 -6.69
C THR A 23 -11.95 -9.05 -6.13
N PRO A 24 -12.80 -9.75 -6.91
CA PRO A 24 -13.35 -11.04 -6.50
C PRO A 24 -12.28 -12.10 -6.20
N ASP A 25 -11.10 -11.98 -6.83
CA ASP A 25 -9.99 -12.91 -6.66
C ASP A 25 -9.18 -12.65 -5.39
N GLY A 26 -9.38 -11.49 -4.77
CA GLY A 26 -8.70 -11.08 -3.55
C GLY A 26 -8.25 -9.63 -3.56
N GLU A 27 -7.47 -9.28 -2.55
CA GLU A 27 -6.99 -7.93 -2.26
C GLU A 27 -5.48 -7.80 -2.52
N SER A 28 -5.07 -6.64 -2.99
CA SER A 28 -3.65 -6.26 -3.01
C SER A 28 -3.48 -4.86 -2.44
N LEU A 29 -2.46 -4.70 -1.61
CA LEU A 29 -2.08 -3.41 -1.08
C LEU A 29 -1.06 -2.79 -2.02
N VAL A 30 -1.21 -1.51 -2.30
CA VAL A 30 -0.27 -0.76 -3.13
C VAL A 30 0.19 0.44 -2.35
N LEU A 31 1.50 0.53 -2.12
CA LEU A 31 2.13 1.71 -1.55
C LEU A 31 1.79 2.94 -2.39
N ILE A 32 1.35 4.01 -1.77
CA ILE A 32 1.15 5.29 -2.47
C ILE A 32 2.53 5.77 -2.95
N GLU A 33 3.56 5.68 -2.11
CA GLU A 33 4.93 5.95 -2.53
C GLU A 33 5.42 4.90 -3.56
N GLY A 34 5.80 5.37 -4.75
CA GLY A 34 6.41 4.51 -5.79
C GLY A 34 5.50 3.45 -6.41
N LEU A 35 4.25 3.30 -5.94
CA LEU A 35 3.28 2.31 -6.42
C LEU A 35 3.78 0.86 -6.31
N GLY A 36 4.55 0.57 -5.26
CA GLY A 36 5.01 -0.76 -4.92
C GLY A 36 3.85 -1.65 -4.45
N VAL A 37 3.70 -2.84 -5.04
CA VAL A 37 2.63 -3.77 -4.67
C VAL A 37 3.12 -4.67 -3.52
N LEU A 38 2.37 -4.68 -2.43
CA LEU A 38 2.56 -5.57 -1.28
C LEU A 38 1.55 -6.71 -1.36
N GLY A 39 2.01 -7.88 -1.81
CA GLY A 39 1.19 -9.08 -1.94
C GLY A 39 0.59 -9.31 -3.33
N ARG A 40 -0.12 -10.43 -3.49
CA ARG A 40 -0.80 -10.82 -4.74
C ARG A 40 -2.16 -11.40 -4.41
N GLY A 41 -3.21 -10.66 -4.69
CA GLY A 41 -4.60 -11.09 -4.53
C GLY A 41 -5.51 -10.51 -5.60
N ALA A 42 -5.36 -9.23 -5.93
CA ALA A 42 -6.00 -8.65 -7.10
C ALA A 42 -5.49 -9.31 -8.39
N ASN A 43 -6.41 -9.65 -9.31
CA ASN A 43 -5.98 -10.17 -10.60
C ASN A 43 -5.14 -9.14 -11.39
N PRO A 44 -4.23 -9.60 -12.27
CA PRO A 44 -3.28 -8.73 -12.96
C PRO A 44 -3.91 -7.61 -13.78
N LYS A 45 -5.10 -7.85 -14.36
CA LYS A 45 -5.79 -6.86 -15.21
C LYS A 45 -6.29 -5.69 -14.36
N SER A 46 -6.98 -5.98 -13.25
CA SER A 46 -7.47 -4.97 -12.31
C SER A 46 -6.32 -4.23 -11.64
N LEU A 47 -5.28 -4.95 -11.21
CA LEU A 47 -4.10 -4.33 -10.60
C LEU A 47 -3.40 -3.37 -11.58
N LYS A 48 -3.25 -3.75 -12.85
CA LYS A 48 -2.68 -2.88 -13.89
C LYS A 48 -3.51 -1.61 -14.10
N ALA A 49 -4.83 -1.74 -14.17
CA ALA A 49 -5.74 -0.59 -14.32
C ALA A 49 -5.64 0.36 -13.12
N ALA A 50 -5.63 -0.17 -11.90
CA ALA A 50 -5.48 0.61 -10.68
C ALA A 50 -4.13 1.35 -10.64
N LEU A 51 -3.02 0.69 -11.00
CA LEU A 51 -1.70 1.32 -11.04
C LEU A 51 -1.61 2.44 -12.10
N LEU A 52 -2.29 2.29 -13.24
CA LEU A 52 -2.35 3.34 -14.25
C LEU A 52 -3.14 4.56 -13.75
N TRP A 53 -4.29 4.32 -13.13
CA TRP A 53 -5.07 5.39 -12.51
C TRP A 53 -4.29 6.08 -11.38
N ALA A 54 -3.64 5.32 -10.50
CA ALA A 54 -2.89 5.85 -9.37
C ALA A 54 -1.73 6.77 -9.80
N ARG A 55 -1.03 6.43 -10.90
CA ARG A 55 0.01 7.30 -11.47
C ARG A 55 -0.51 8.69 -11.84
N ALA A 56 -1.73 8.77 -12.37
CA ALA A 56 -2.34 10.05 -12.74
C ALA A 56 -2.96 10.80 -11.55
N ASN A 57 -3.16 10.12 -10.40
CA ASN A 57 -3.92 10.64 -9.25
C ASN A 57 -3.11 10.62 -7.94
N ILE A 58 -1.78 10.64 -8.03
CA ILE A 58 -0.91 10.47 -6.86
C ILE A 58 -1.13 11.54 -5.77
N ALA A 59 -1.35 12.79 -6.18
CA ALA A 59 -1.61 13.89 -5.26
C ALA A 59 -2.92 13.70 -4.49
N GLU A 60 -3.94 13.17 -5.15
CA GLU A 60 -5.24 12.90 -4.53
C GLU A 60 -5.15 11.75 -3.52
N LEU A 61 -4.42 10.69 -3.86
CA LEU A 61 -4.16 9.57 -2.94
C LEU A 61 -3.49 10.05 -1.64
N TRP A 62 -2.46 10.89 -1.75
CA TRP A 62 -1.80 11.48 -0.59
C TRP A 62 -2.73 12.38 0.22
N ARG A 63 -3.52 13.22 -0.44
CA ARG A 63 -4.48 14.10 0.23
C ARG A 63 -5.48 13.30 1.05
N VAL A 64 -6.11 12.28 0.44
CA VAL A 64 -7.10 11.43 1.12
C VAL A 64 -6.46 10.64 2.26
N TRP A 65 -5.28 10.05 2.03
CA TRP A 65 -4.56 9.31 3.07
C TRP A 65 -4.27 10.19 4.28
N ASN A 66 -3.75 11.41 4.06
CA ASN A 66 -3.43 12.33 5.14
C ASN A 66 -4.68 12.79 5.89
N GLU A 67 -5.79 13.03 5.19
CA GLU A 67 -7.05 13.40 5.82
C GLU A 67 -7.57 12.28 6.74
N GLN A 68 -7.55 11.04 6.26
CA GLN A 68 -8.05 9.89 7.01
C GLN A 68 -7.17 9.50 8.20
N ASN A 69 -5.85 9.72 8.09
CA ASN A 69 -4.89 9.41 9.16
C ASN A 69 -4.64 10.59 10.10
N ARG A 70 -5.32 11.71 9.91
CA ARG A 70 -5.26 12.82 10.85
C ARG A 70 -6.00 12.41 12.13
N ARG A 71 -5.24 12.10 13.17
CA ARG A 71 -5.78 11.91 14.53
C ARG A 71 -6.40 13.25 14.97
N THR A 72 -7.72 13.33 15.03
CA THR A 72 -8.44 14.42 15.71
C THR A 72 -8.43 14.19 17.21
#